data_AF-A0A1V1PIG4-F1
#
_entry.id   AF-A0A1V1PIG4-F1
#
_cell.length_a   1.000
_cell.length_b   1.000
_cell.length_c   1.000
_cell.angle_alpha   90.00
_cell.angle_beta   90.00
_cell.angle_gamma   90.00
#
_symmetry.space_group_name_H-M   'P 1'
#
loop_
_entity.id
_entity.type
_entity.pdbx_description
1 polymer ?
#
loop_
_entity_poly.entity_id
_entity_poly.type
_entity_poly.pdbx_seq_one_letter_code
_entity_poly.pdbx_strand_id
1 'polypeptide(L)'
;MQSQYQLKFYLIMIFVLIFAGTFLFQHFENLSFPDAFYFCLVTIATVGYGDITPATMPGKATALILIVMGAGTFLGVMANATQIVFDKRGKQIRLEKLNILMGFFFSETGTDLLKMLTIYDSGLNPSVRKSFNISSNWEDSDFTSLKKQLADLNLNIDASTIRFVEIKKISQ
;
A
#
# COMPACT_ATOMS: atom_id res chain seq x y z
N MET A 1 -14.22 4.30 -6.89
CA MET A 1 -14.54 4.58 -8.31
C MET A 1 -14.86 6.05 -8.54
N GLN A 2 -15.70 6.70 -7.71
CA GLN A 2 -16.06 8.12 -7.84
C GLN A 2 -14.87 9.11 -7.89
N SER A 3 -13.87 8.96 -7.02
CA SER A 3 -12.66 9.82 -7.03
C SER A 3 -11.85 9.73 -8.34
N GLN A 4 -11.83 8.57 -9.01
CA GLN A 4 -11.13 8.45 -10.29
C GLN A 4 -11.81 9.23 -11.42
N TYR A 5 -13.14 9.32 -11.42
CA TYR A 5 -13.86 10.12 -12.40
C TYR A 5 -13.68 11.62 -12.18
N GLN A 6 -13.69 12.06 -10.91
CA GLN A 6 -13.41 13.46 -10.55
C GLN A 6 -12.01 13.86 -11.00
N LEU A 7 -10.98 13.05 -10.72
CA LEU A 7 -9.62 13.32 -11.16
C LEU A 7 -9.51 13.41 -12.69
N LYS A 8 -10.13 12.47 -13.42
CA LYS A 8 -10.16 12.50 -14.90
C LYS A 8 -10.82 13.78 -15.42
N PHE A 9 -11.93 14.19 -14.81
CA PHE A 9 -12.62 15.43 -15.17
C PHE A 9 -11.71 16.65 -14.98
N TYR A 10 -11.04 16.79 -13.83
CA TYR A 10 -10.12 17.91 -13.59
C TYR A 10 -8.92 17.91 -14.56
N LEU A 11 -8.37 16.74 -14.90
CA LEU A 11 -7.27 16.62 -15.87
C LEU A 11 -7.70 17.05 -17.28
N ILE A 12 -8.88 16.61 -17.73
CA ILE A 12 -9.45 17.03 -19.02
C ILE A 12 -9.68 18.54 -19.02
N MET A 13 -10.21 19.10 -17.92
CA MET A 13 -10.47 20.53 -17.80
C MET A 13 -9.18 21.36 -17.86
N ILE A 14 -8.11 20.94 -17.18
CA ILE A 14 -6.78 21.58 -17.30
C ILE A 14 -6.28 21.55 -18.74
N PHE A 15 -6.39 20.40 -19.41
CA PHE A 15 -5.96 20.26 -20.79
C PHE A 15 -6.72 21.25 -21.70
N VAL A 16 -8.04 21.32 -21.56
CA VAL A 16 -8.87 22.28 -22.31
C VAL A 16 -8.48 23.73 -22.00
N LEU A 17 -8.26 24.08 -20.73
CA LEU A 17 -7.86 25.43 -20.34
C LEU A 17 -6.50 25.83 -20.90
N ILE A 18 -5.52 24.91 -20.92
CA ILE A 18 -4.20 25.18 -21.48
C ILE A 18 -4.30 25.42 -22.99
N PHE A 19 -4.97 24.54 -23.74
CA PHE A 19 -5.05 24.69 -25.19
C PHE A 19 -5.90 25.91 -25.59
N ALA A 20 -7.07 26.10 -24.96
CA ALA A 20 -7.92 27.26 -25.21
C ALA A 20 -7.19 28.57 -24.84
N GLY A 21 -6.55 28.61 -23.67
CA GLY A 21 -5.75 29.76 -23.25
C GLY A 21 -4.63 30.06 -24.23
N THR A 22 -3.88 29.03 -24.66
CA THR A 22 -2.79 29.18 -25.64
C THR A 22 -3.29 29.86 -26.91
N PHE A 23 -4.38 29.37 -27.52
CA PHE A 23 -4.94 29.99 -28.73
C PHE A 23 -5.42 31.44 -28.50
N LEU A 24 -6.06 31.73 -27.37
CA LEU A 24 -6.52 33.08 -27.05
C LEU A 24 -5.35 34.06 -26.85
N PHE A 25 -4.28 33.64 -26.18
CA PHE A 25 -3.08 34.45 -26.00
C PHE A 25 -2.28 34.64 -27.29
N GLN A 26 -2.22 33.63 -28.15
CA GLN A 26 -1.66 33.81 -29.49
C GLN A 26 -2.46 34.85 -30.29
N HIS A 27 -3.79 34.84 -30.19
CA HIS A 27 -4.64 35.76 -30.94
C HIS A 27 -4.62 37.20 -30.40
N PHE A 28 -4.73 37.37 -29.08
CA PHE A 28 -4.86 38.69 -28.46
C PHE A 28 -3.52 39.35 -28.12
N GLU A 29 -2.50 38.58 -27.76
CA GLU A 29 -1.18 39.11 -27.37
C GLU A 29 -0.10 38.87 -28.44
N ASN A 30 -0.44 38.24 -29.57
CA ASN A 30 0.51 37.83 -30.62
C ASN A 30 1.70 37.00 -30.08
N LEU A 31 1.48 36.26 -28.98
CA LEU A 31 2.50 35.39 -28.41
C LEU A 31 2.78 34.21 -29.34
N SER A 32 4.02 33.72 -29.32
CA SER A 32 4.36 32.47 -30.00
C SER A 32 3.64 31.30 -29.31
N PHE A 33 3.41 30.20 -30.02
CA PHE A 33 2.79 29.00 -29.43
C PHE A 33 3.51 28.52 -28.15
N PRO A 34 4.84 28.34 -28.13
CA PRO A 34 5.52 27.89 -26.92
C PRO A 34 5.43 28.90 -25.77
N ASP A 35 5.49 30.21 -26.05
CA ASP A 35 5.40 31.24 -25.02
C ASP A 35 3.99 31.32 -24.41
N ALA A 36 2.95 31.23 -25.23
CA ALA A 36 1.56 31.21 -24.79
C ALA A 36 1.24 29.94 -23.98
N PHE A 37 1.72 28.78 -24.43
CA PHE A 37 1.58 27.51 -23.71
C PHE A 37 2.30 27.54 -22.37
N TYR A 38 3.54 28.04 -22.35
CA TYR A 38 4.33 28.22 -21.14
C TYR A 38 3.62 29.15 -20.15
N PHE A 39 3.13 30.30 -20.61
CA PHE A 39 2.36 31.23 -19.78
C PHE A 39 1.13 30.56 -19.16
N CYS A 40 0.36 29.83 -19.95
CA CYS A 40 -0.81 29.10 -19.43
C CYS A 40 -0.43 28.05 -18.38
N LEU A 41 0.62 27.28 -18.63
CA LEU A 41 1.09 26.21 -17.75
C LEU A 41 1.58 26.77 -16.41
N VAL A 42 2.43 27.79 -16.44
CA VAL A 42 2.98 28.46 -15.24
C VAL A 42 1.88 29.13 -14.43
N THR A 43 0.87 29.71 -15.09
CA THR A 43 -0.27 30.35 -14.44
C THR A 43 -1.20 29.33 -13.77
N ILE A 44 -1.57 28.25 -14.47
CA ILE A 44 -2.43 27.19 -13.89
C ILE A 44 -1.71 26.46 -12.76
N ALA A 45 -0.41 26.21 -12.89
CA ALA A 45 0.42 25.64 -11.83
C ALA A 45 0.63 26.59 -10.65
N THR A 46 0.10 27.82 -10.71
CA THR A 46 0.22 28.87 -9.68
C THR A 46 1.67 29.27 -9.35
N VAL A 47 2.60 28.99 -10.27
CA VAL A 47 4.01 29.38 -10.12
C VAL A 47 4.18 30.88 -10.41
N GLY A 48 3.59 31.35 -11.51
CA GLY A 48 3.45 32.76 -11.82
C GLY A 48 4.75 33.57 -11.85
N TYR A 49 5.73 33.17 -12.67
CA TYR A 49 7.03 33.87 -12.75
C TYR A 49 6.94 35.35 -13.12
N GLY A 50 5.90 35.76 -13.87
CA GLY A 50 5.66 37.15 -14.24
C GLY A 50 6.59 37.67 -15.34
N ASP A 51 7.30 36.79 -16.02
CA ASP A 51 8.14 37.06 -17.19
C ASP A 51 7.32 37.39 -18.44
N ILE A 52 6.17 36.74 -18.62
CA ILE A 52 5.19 37.06 -19.65
C ILE A 52 3.95 37.61 -18.97
N THR A 53 3.48 38.77 -19.40
CA THR A 53 2.24 39.39 -18.88
C THR A 53 1.39 39.96 -20.01
N PRO A 54 0.07 39.72 -20.02
CA PRO A 54 -0.82 40.28 -21.05
C PRO A 54 -0.90 41.80 -20.95
N ALA A 55 -0.64 42.50 -22.06
CA ALA A 55 -0.72 43.94 -22.12
C ALA A 55 -2.10 44.42 -22.58
N THR A 56 -2.77 43.65 -23.43
CA THR A 56 -4.05 44.02 -24.05
C THR A 56 -5.22 43.84 -23.10
N MET A 57 -6.28 44.64 -23.28
CA MET A 57 -7.52 44.50 -22.53
C MET A 57 -8.14 43.08 -22.63
N PRO A 58 -8.31 42.48 -23.82
CA PRO A 58 -8.84 41.11 -23.93
C PRO A 58 -7.88 40.05 -23.37
N GLY A 59 -6.56 40.23 -23.48
CA GLY A 59 -5.58 39.31 -22.89
C GLY A 59 -5.63 39.31 -21.36
N LYS A 60 -5.78 40.49 -20.73
CA LYS A 60 -5.96 40.60 -19.28
C LYS A 60 -7.24 39.92 -18.79
N ALA A 61 -8.35 40.09 -19.51
CA ALA A 61 -9.60 39.41 -19.19
C ALA A 61 -9.45 37.87 -19.31
N THR A 62 -8.77 37.41 -20.36
CA THR A 62 -8.46 35.99 -20.55
C THR A 62 -7.60 35.44 -19.41
N ALA A 63 -6.58 36.18 -18.99
CA ALA A 63 -5.72 35.79 -17.87
C ALA A 63 -6.49 35.73 -16.55
N LEU A 64 -7.41 36.66 -16.30
CA LEU A 64 -8.26 36.61 -15.10
C LEU A 64 -9.10 35.32 -15.06
N ILE A 65 -9.74 34.96 -16.17
CA ILE A 65 -10.51 33.73 -16.29
C ILE A 65 -9.60 32.51 -16.09
N LEU A 66 -8.43 32.51 -16.72
CA LEU A 66 -7.46 31.43 -16.61
C LEU A 66 -6.98 31.26 -15.16
N ILE A 67 -6.71 32.33 -14.43
CA ILE A 67 -6.27 32.27 -13.04
C ILE A 67 -7.38 31.68 -12.16
N VAL A 68 -8.61 32.19 -12.26
CA VAL A 68 -9.73 31.74 -11.41
C VAL A 68 -10.07 30.28 -11.68
N MET A 69 -10.26 29.92 -12.96
CA MET A 69 -10.59 28.54 -13.31
C MET A 69 -9.40 27.61 -13.12
N GLY A 70 -8.23 28.01 -13.64
CA GLY A 70 -6.99 27.24 -13.59
C GLY A 70 -6.55 26.88 -12.18
N ALA A 71 -6.45 27.87 -11.28
CA ALA A 71 -6.07 27.61 -9.89
C ALA A 71 -7.08 26.69 -9.19
N GLY A 72 -8.37 26.89 -9.41
CA GLY A 72 -9.42 26.02 -8.86
C GLY A 72 -9.29 24.58 -9.35
N THR A 73 -9.04 24.39 -10.65
CA THR A 73 -8.83 23.04 -11.22
C THR A 73 -7.57 22.37 -10.68
N PHE A 74 -6.48 23.12 -10.54
CA PHE A 74 -5.19 22.64 -10.06
C PHE A 74 -5.29 22.17 -8.60
N LEU A 75 -5.94 22.96 -7.74
CA LEU A 75 -6.24 22.57 -6.36
C LEU A 75 -7.10 21.29 -6.30
N GLY A 76 -8.09 21.16 -7.19
CA GLY A 76 -8.91 19.96 -7.30
C GLY A 76 -8.09 18.70 -7.63
N VAL A 77 -7.13 18.81 -8.55
CA VAL A 77 -6.19 17.72 -8.86
C VAL A 77 -5.34 17.38 -7.64
N MET A 78 -4.74 18.37 -6.99
CA MET A 78 -3.88 18.16 -5.82
C MET A 78 -4.60 17.51 -4.65
N ALA A 79 -5.84 17.92 -4.38
CA ALA A 79 -6.66 17.32 -3.32
C ALA A 79 -6.96 15.84 -3.60
N ASN A 80 -7.37 15.51 -4.83
CA ASN A 80 -7.65 14.13 -5.22
C ASN A 80 -6.38 13.26 -5.26
N ALA A 81 -5.26 13.81 -5.75
CA ALA A 81 -3.97 13.13 -5.75
C ALA A 81 -3.53 12.76 -4.32
N THR A 82 -3.71 13.70 -3.38
CA THR A 82 -3.40 13.50 -1.97
C THR A 82 -4.23 12.36 -1.37
N GLN A 83 -5.55 12.32 -1.62
CA GLN A 83 -6.41 11.23 -1.17
C GLN A 83 -5.96 9.86 -1.70
N ILE A 84 -5.57 9.77 -2.98
CA ILE A 84 -5.07 8.52 -3.58
C ILE A 84 -3.79 8.03 -2.88
N VAL A 85 -2.88 8.93 -2.53
CA VAL A 85 -1.63 8.58 -1.83
C VAL A 85 -1.94 8.08 -0.43
N PHE A 86 -2.84 8.74 0.31
CA PHE A 86 -3.25 8.31 1.65
C PHE A 86 -3.96 6.94 1.64
N ASP A 87 -4.88 6.72 0.69
CA ASP A 87 -5.62 5.46 0.57
C ASP A 87 -4.69 4.26 0.28
N LYS A 88 -3.65 4.48 -0.52
CA LYS A 88 -2.63 3.45 -0.79
C LYS A 88 -1.84 3.07 0.46
N ARG A 89 -1.42 4.07 1.25
CA ARG A 89 -0.69 3.84 2.51
C ARG A 89 -1.51 3.03 3.52
N GLY A 90 -2.81 3.33 3.63
CA GLY A 90 -3.70 2.62 4.55
C GLY A 90 -3.83 1.11 4.28
N LYS A 91 -3.81 0.70 3.00
CA LYS A 91 -3.90 -0.73 2.63
C LYS A 91 -2.65 -1.52 2.99
N GLN A 92 -1.47 -0.92 2.81
CA GLN A 92 -0.21 -1.59 3.14
C GLN A 92 -0.09 -1.85 4.65
N ILE A 93 -0.47 -0.85 5.47
CA ILE A 93 -0.48 -0.99 6.94
C ILE A 93 -1.45 -2.11 7.39
N ARG A 94 -2.60 -2.28 6.72
CA ARG A 94 -3.56 -3.34 7.06
C ARG A 94 -3.00 -4.74 6.75
N LEU A 95 -2.32 -4.90 5.62
CA LEU A 95 -1.69 -6.17 5.25
C LEU A 95 -0.54 -6.53 6.18
N GLU A 96 0.27 -5.55 6.57
CA GLU A 96 1.32 -5.74 7.56
C GLU A 96 0.77 -6.24 8.89
N LYS A 97 -0.32 -5.63 9.39
CA LYS A 97 -1.01 -6.08 10.62
C LYS A 97 -1.56 -7.50 10.50
N LEU A 98 -2.12 -7.88 9.36
CA LEU A 98 -2.61 -9.24 9.12
C LEU A 98 -1.46 -10.25 9.11
N ASN A 99 -0.33 -9.91 8.48
CA ASN A 99 0.83 -10.77 8.45
C ASN A 99 1.39 -11.02 9.87
N ILE A 100 1.43 -9.99 10.70
CA ILE A 100 1.82 -10.10 12.12
C ILE A 100 0.86 -11.01 12.90
N LEU A 101 -0.46 -10.80 12.76
CA LEU A 101 -1.48 -11.63 13.41
C LEU A 101 -1.38 -13.09 13.00
N MET A 102 -1.25 -13.37 11.70
CA MET A 102 -1.07 -14.74 11.23
C MET A 102 0.19 -15.38 11.82
N GLY A 103 1.31 -14.65 11.87
CA GLY A 103 2.54 -15.12 12.53
C GLY A 103 2.34 -15.43 14.01
N PHE A 104 1.63 -14.57 14.74
CA PHE A 104 1.27 -14.81 16.14
C PHE A 104 0.39 -16.05 16.30
N PHE A 105 -0.67 -16.19 15.49
CA PHE A 105 -1.53 -17.38 15.50
C PHE A 105 -0.75 -18.66 15.24
N PHE A 106 0.12 -18.70 14.23
CA PHE A 106 0.95 -19.88 13.95
C PHE A 106 1.97 -20.17 15.06
N SER A 107 2.47 -19.15 15.76
CA SER A 107 3.33 -19.35 16.93
C SER A 107 2.56 -19.96 18.10
N GLU A 108 1.39 -19.40 18.45
CA GLU A 108 0.59 -19.84 19.60
C GLU A 108 -0.01 -21.23 19.33
N THR A 109 -0.73 -21.40 18.21
CA THR A 109 -1.27 -22.70 17.80
C THR A 109 -0.18 -23.71 17.50
N GLY A 110 0.97 -23.28 16.96
CA GLY A 110 2.13 -24.15 16.71
C GLY A 110 2.70 -24.71 18.01
N THR A 111 2.82 -23.89 19.06
CA THR A 111 3.24 -24.38 20.38
C THR A 111 2.22 -25.31 21.02
N ASP A 112 0.93 -25.06 20.86
CA ASP A 112 -0.12 -25.92 21.41
C ASP A 112 -0.27 -27.23 20.63
N LEU A 113 -0.05 -27.21 19.32
CA LEU A 113 0.10 -28.41 18.49
C LEU A 113 1.33 -29.21 18.90
N LEU A 114 2.47 -28.56 19.14
CA LEU A 114 3.67 -29.22 19.65
C LEU A 114 3.41 -29.87 21.01
N LYS A 115 2.76 -29.16 21.94
CA LYS A 115 2.37 -29.70 23.25
C LYS A 115 1.41 -30.89 23.09
N MET A 116 0.39 -30.79 22.25
CA MET A 116 -0.56 -31.88 21.97
C MET A 116 0.14 -33.11 21.40
N LEU A 117 1.03 -32.93 20.40
CA LEU A 117 1.83 -34.01 19.83
C LEU A 117 2.77 -34.63 20.87
N THR A 118 3.36 -33.82 21.75
CA THR A 118 4.20 -34.30 22.86
C THR A 118 3.41 -35.09 23.92
N ILE A 119 2.13 -34.74 24.14
CA ILE A 119 1.26 -35.43 25.11
C ILE A 119 0.74 -36.76 24.54
N TYR A 120 0.51 -36.85 23.23
CA TYR A 120 -0.03 -38.06 22.60
C TYR A 120 1.05 -39.08 22.20
N ASP A 121 2.32 -38.68 22.14
CA ASP A 121 3.44 -39.61 22.00
C ASP A 121 3.87 -40.17 23.37
N SER A 122 3.24 -41.27 23.76
CA SER A 122 3.55 -42.03 24.98
C SER A 122 4.86 -42.85 24.89
N GLY A 123 5.69 -42.63 23.86
CA GLY A 123 7.00 -43.28 23.65
C GLY A 123 8.22 -42.37 23.77
N LEU A 124 8.07 -41.07 24.10
CA LEU A 124 9.21 -40.15 24.18
C LEU A 124 10.11 -40.43 25.40
N ASN A 125 11.27 -41.01 25.10
CA ASN A 125 12.38 -41.25 26.03
C ASN A 125 12.69 -39.96 26.83
N PRO A 126 12.88 -39.99 28.16
CA PRO A 126 13.04 -38.79 29.00
C PRO A 126 14.11 -37.78 28.55
N SER A 127 15.10 -38.25 27.76
CA SER A 127 16.16 -37.45 27.16
C SER A 127 15.65 -36.43 26.11
N VAL A 128 14.62 -36.77 25.32
CA VAL A 128 14.06 -35.88 24.27
C VAL A 128 13.19 -34.78 24.89
N ARG A 129 12.60 -35.05 26.06
CA ARG A 129 11.82 -34.05 26.82
C ARG A 129 12.69 -32.88 27.30
N LYS A 130 14.00 -33.10 27.48
CA LYS A 130 14.96 -32.07 27.91
C LYS A 130 15.48 -31.23 26.74
N SER A 131 15.55 -31.79 25.52
CA SER A 131 15.97 -31.08 24.30
C SER A 131 14.85 -30.24 23.68
N PHE A 132 13.58 -30.51 23.99
CA PHE A 132 12.43 -29.70 23.54
C PHE A 132 12.18 -28.44 24.38
N ASN A 133 12.99 -28.17 25.40
CA ASN A 133 12.96 -26.90 26.12
C ASN A 133 13.71 -25.85 25.28
N ILE A 134 13.06 -25.40 24.20
CA ILE A 134 13.58 -24.40 23.27
C ILE A 134 13.84 -23.12 24.06
N SER A 135 15.11 -22.84 24.37
CA SER A 135 15.52 -21.59 25.01
C SER A 135 15.85 -20.57 23.92
N SER A 136 15.73 -19.28 24.24
CA SER A 136 15.95 -18.16 23.32
C SER A 136 17.37 -18.05 22.71
N ASN A 137 18.27 -19.00 23.00
CA ASN A 137 19.69 -18.96 22.68
C ASN A 137 20.12 -20.07 21.70
N TRP A 138 19.20 -20.58 20.88
CA TRP A 138 19.51 -21.65 19.93
C TRP A 138 20.22 -21.13 18.68
N GLU A 139 21.27 -21.82 18.25
CA GLU A 139 21.97 -21.57 16.98
C GLU A 139 21.61 -22.63 15.93
N ASP A 140 21.89 -22.36 14.65
CA ASP A 140 21.55 -23.25 13.52
C ASP A 140 22.11 -24.68 13.65
N SER A 141 23.21 -24.85 14.42
CA SER A 141 23.79 -26.16 14.75
C SER A 141 22.92 -27.00 15.68
N ASP A 142 22.13 -26.36 16.56
CA ASP A 142 21.22 -27.04 17.49
C ASP A 142 20.03 -27.62 16.73
N PHE A 143 19.49 -26.86 15.78
CA PHE A 143 18.45 -27.34 14.86
C PHE A 143 18.92 -28.52 14.01
N THR A 144 20.18 -28.50 13.57
CA THR A 144 20.77 -29.58 12.76
C THR A 144 20.94 -30.87 13.57
N SER A 145 21.34 -30.74 14.84
CA SER A 145 21.46 -31.88 15.76
C SER A 145 20.11 -32.48 16.10
N LEU A 146 19.09 -31.64 16.29
CA LEU A 146 17.72 -32.08 16.57
C LEU A 146 17.07 -32.76 15.37
N LYS A 147 17.28 -32.23 14.16
CA LYS A 147 16.83 -32.85 12.91
C LYS A 147 17.43 -34.25 12.70
N LYS A 148 18.70 -34.43 13.06
CA LYS A 148 19.38 -35.73 13.00
C LYS A 148 18.82 -36.72 14.02
N GLN A 149 18.50 -36.26 15.23
CA GLN A 149 17.86 -37.09 16.26
C GLN A 149 16.41 -37.47 15.90
N LEU A 150 15.66 -36.57 15.26
CA LEU A 150 14.31 -36.85 14.78
C LEU A 150 14.29 -37.76 13.54
N ALA A 151 15.33 -37.76 12.72
CA ALA A 151 15.42 -38.63 11.55
C ALA A 151 15.62 -40.12 11.92
N ASP A 152 16.19 -40.41 13.09
CA ASP A 152 16.31 -41.76 13.64
C ASP A 152 15.04 -42.23 14.38
N LEU A 153 14.09 -41.32 14.62
CA LEU A 153 12.77 -41.66 15.15
C LEU A 153 11.88 -42.13 14.01
N ASN A 154 11.68 -43.45 13.93
CA ASN A 154 10.75 -44.08 12.99
C ASN A 154 9.30 -43.75 13.41
N LEU A 155 8.85 -42.54 13.08
CA LEU A 155 7.52 -42.01 13.40
C LEU A 155 6.44 -42.77 12.60
N ASN A 156 6.02 -43.92 13.13
CA ASN A 156 4.87 -44.65 12.61
C ASN A 156 3.59 -43.99 13.13
N ILE A 157 3.17 -42.89 12.49
CA ILE A 157 1.93 -42.20 12.82
C ILE A 157 0.77 -43.01 12.24
N ASP A 158 0.15 -43.84 13.06
CA ASP A 158 -1.07 -44.56 12.71
C ASP A 158 -2.28 -43.60 12.77
N ALA A 159 -2.68 -43.11 11.60
CA ALA A 159 -3.80 -42.21 11.42
C ALA A 159 -5.17 -42.80 11.87
N SER A 160 -5.24 -44.10 12.17
CA SER A 160 -6.47 -44.75 12.63
C SER A 160 -6.82 -44.47 14.10
N THR A 161 -5.89 -43.95 14.90
CA THR A 161 -6.10 -43.68 16.34
C THR A 161 -6.61 -42.27 16.63
N ILE A 162 -6.61 -41.36 15.65
CA ILE A 162 -7.07 -39.98 15.82
C ILE A 162 -8.61 -39.94 15.80
N ARG A 163 -9.23 -39.98 16.99
CA ARG A 163 -10.68 -39.75 17.14
C ARG A 163 -10.97 -38.24 17.08
N PHE A 164 -11.47 -37.77 15.95
CA PHE A 164 -11.95 -36.40 15.70
C PHE A 164 -13.03 -35.88 16.68
N VAL A 165 -13.53 -36.70 17.60
CA VAL A 165 -14.62 -36.35 18.52
C VAL A 165 -14.17 -35.40 19.64
N GLU A 166 -12.88 -35.38 20.01
CA GLU A 166 -12.39 -34.48 21.07
C GLU A 166 -12.09 -33.05 20.58
N ILE A 167 -11.88 -32.86 19.28
CA ILE A 167 -11.60 -31.52 18.70
C ILE A 167 -12.84 -30.61 18.79
N LYS A 168 -14.05 -31.18 18.92
CA LYS A 168 -15.30 -30.39 19.04
C LYS A 168 -15.51 -29.76 20.42
N LYS A 169 -14.78 -30.19 21.47
CA LYS A 169 -15.00 -29.67 22.84
C LYS A 169 -14.25 -28.37 23.16
N ILE A 170 -13.34 -27.92 22.30
CA ILE A 170 -12.47 -26.74 22.55
C ILE A 170 -12.92 -25.53 21.68
N SER A 171 -14.04 -25.65 20.97
CA SER A 171 -14.65 -24.58 20.15
C SER A 171 -15.85 -23.89 20.85
N GLN A 172 -15.87 -23.85 22.19
CA GLN A 172 -16.77 -23.00 22.97
C GLN A 172 -15.97 -22.18 23.98
#